data_AF-A0A7V2S5U7-F1
#
_entry.id   AF-A0A7V2S5U7-F1
#
_cell.length_a   1.000
_cell.length_b   1.000
_cell.length_c   1.000
_cell.angle_alpha   90.00
_cell.angle_beta   90.00
_cell.angle_gamma   90.00
#
_symmetry.space_group_name_H-M   'P 1'
#
loop_
_entity.id
_entity.type
_entity.pdbx_description
1 polymer ?
#
loop_
_entity_poly.entity_id
_entity_poly.type
_entity_poly.pdbx_seq_one_letter_code
_entity_poly.pdbx_strand_id
1 'polypeptide(L)'
;GSWYGRKFHGRRTSSGEPYDMYAMTAAHKTLPLPTYLQVTNLENGKQIVVKVNDRGPFHGNRIIDLSYAAAVKLGYANKGTAELEIRALIAGVPEKAEDEGYLVQIGAYSSQQKAQALASELERKINRVVEISAVQLPEKLLYRLRLGPFTNKTEANQWLSMILQQGHSTARLVTLSERWQNL
;
A
#
# COMPACT_ATOMS: atom_id res chain seq x y z
N GLY A 1 -17.67 2.08 0.19
CA GLY A 1 -17.11 3.16 1.04
C GLY A 1 -18.18 4.17 1.41
N SER A 2 -17.86 5.09 2.33
CA SER A 2 -18.71 6.25 2.63
C SER A 2 -17.92 7.56 2.48
N TRP A 3 -18.37 8.68 3.04
CA TRP A 3 -17.57 9.91 3.10
C TRP A 3 -17.72 10.62 4.45
N TYR A 4 -16.66 11.29 4.92
CA TYR A 4 -16.66 11.94 6.23
C TYR A 4 -17.43 13.25 6.21
N GLY A 5 -18.42 13.38 7.09
CA GLY A 5 -19.30 14.54 7.18
C GLY A 5 -18.60 15.87 7.50
N ARG A 6 -19.23 16.99 7.12
CA ARG A 6 -18.70 18.36 7.22
C ARG A 6 -18.15 18.74 8.60
N LYS A 7 -18.69 18.16 9.69
CA LYS A 7 -18.30 18.43 11.07
C LYS A 7 -16.83 18.16 11.41
N PHE A 8 -16.12 17.40 10.57
CA PHE A 8 -14.72 17.07 10.77
C PHE A 8 -13.77 18.07 10.12
N HIS A 9 -14.25 18.93 9.21
CA HIS A 9 -13.40 19.85 8.46
C HIS A 9 -12.54 20.72 9.40
N GLY A 10 -11.26 20.87 9.07
CA GLY A 10 -10.27 21.60 9.87
C GLY A 10 -9.71 20.83 11.08
N ARG A 11 -10.27 19.69 11.47
CA ARG A 11 -9.71 18.85 12.54
C ARG A 11 -8.46 18.11 12.06
N ARG A 12 -7.55 17.81 12.97
CA ARG A 12 -6.36 17.01 12.65
C ARG A 12 -6.73 15.58 12.29
N THR A 13 -6.19 15.11 11.18
CA THR A 13 -6.16 13.70 10.80
C THR A 13 -5.06 12.96 11.56
N SER A 14 -5.03 11.64 11.43
CA SER A 14 -4.00 10.76 12.01
C SER A 14 -2.60 11.00 11.43
N SER A 15 -2.49 11.59 10.23
CA SER A 15 -1.20 12.06 9.68
C SER A 15 -0.74 13.41 10.26
N GLY A 16 -1.61 14.10 11.03
CA GLY A 16 -1.36 15.43 11.58
C GLY A 16 -1.84 16.58 10.69
N GLU A 17 -2.13 16.32 9.41
CA GLU A 17 -2.69 17.29 8.46
C GLU A 17 -4.14 17.66 8.85
N PRO A 18 -4.56 18.94 8.75
CA PRO A 18 -5.98 19.30 8.87
C PRO A 18 -6.81 18.62 7.78
N TYR A 19 -7.96 18.05 8.15
CA TYR A 19 -8.89 17.46 7.18
C TYR A 19 -9.55 18.57 6.35
N ASP A 20 -9.27 18.55 5.05
CA ASP A 20 -9.98 19.34 4.06
C ASP A 20 -11.00 18.47 3.31
N MET A 21 -12.28 18.82 3.43
CA MET A 21 -13.37 18.10 2.76
C MET A 21 -13.35 18.28 1.23
N TYR A 22 -12.64 19.29 0.74
CA TYR A 22 -12.49 19.58 -0.69
C TYR A 22 -11.20 18.99 -1.30
N ALA A 23 -10.29 18.45 -0.46
CA ALA A 23 -9.10 17.75 -0.93
C ALA A 23 -9.42 16.30 -1.35
N MET A 24 -8.56 15.70 -2.17
CA MET A 24 -8.69 14.29 -2.61
C MET A 24 -8.04 13.34 -1.59
N THR A 25 -8.70 13.17 -0.45
CA THR A 25 -8.20 12.39 0.69
C THR A 25 -9.16 11.28 1.14
N ALA A 26 -8.65 10.35 1.93
CA ALA A 26 -9.40 9.23 2.50
C ALA A 26 -8.85 8.82 3.89
N ALA A 27 -9.65 8.11 4.68
CA ALA A 27 -9.16 7.35 5.83
C ALA A 27 -9.34 5.85 5.61
N HIS A 28 -8.35 5.09 6.07
CA HIS A 28 -8.35 3.62 6.03
C HIS A 28 -7.91 3.05 7.38
N LYS A 29 -8.42 1.86 7.73
CA LYS A 29 -8.18 1.21 9.03
C LYS A 29 -6.70 0.89 9.25
N THR A 30 -6.05 0.28 8.25
CA THR A 30 -4.74 -0.37 8.42
C THR A 30 -3.65 0.08 7.44
N LEU A 31 -3.99 0.83 6.37
CA LEU A 31 -2.99 1.17 5.35
C LEU A 31 -1.93 2.12 5.93
N PRO A 32 -0.64 1.99 5.54
CA PRO A 32 0.39 2.95 5.91
C PRO A 32 -0.01 4.37 5.53
N LEU A 33 0.31 5.36 6.37
CA LEU A 33 0.11 6.77 6.04
C LEU A 33 1.46 7.40 5.69
N PRO A 34 1.55 8.18 4.58
CA PRO A 34 0.56 8.27 3.51
C PRO A 34 0.59 7.03 2.60
N THR A 35 -0.55 6.74 1.95
CA THR A 35 -0.66 5.80 0.82
C THR A 35 -1.55 6.45 -0.23
N TYR A 36 -1.25 6.29 -1.53
CA TYR A 36 -2.15 6.74 -2.59
C TYR A 36 -2.99 5.57 -3.08
N LEU A 37 -4.28 5.80 -3.30
CA LEU A 37 -5.21 4.79 -3.79
C LEU A 37 -5.87 5.27 -5.08
N GLN A 38 -5.94 4.41 -6.08
CA GLN A 38 -6.98 4.47 -7.11
C GLN A 38 -8.26 3.88 -6.53
N VAL A 39 -9.36 4.62 -6.67
CA VAL A 39 -10.67 4.23 -6.17
C VAL A 39 -11.63 4.22 -7.34
N THR A 40 -12.29 3.09 -7.55
CA THR A 40 -13.29 2.88 -8.61
C THR A 40 -14.66 2.74 -7.98
N ASN A 41 -15.65 3.49 -8.46
CA ASN A 41 -17.04 3.26 -8.12
C ASN A 41 -17.61 2.19 -9.05
N LEU A 42 -17.97 1.03 -8.50
CA LEU A 42 -18.40 -0.13 -9.28
C LEU A 42 -19.77 0.07 -9.96
N GLU A 43 -20.59 0.99 -9.46
CA GLU A 43 -21.92 1.25 -10.04
C GLU A 43 -21.86 2.06 -11.33
N ASN A 44 -20.81 2.88 -11.53
CA ASN A 44 -20.74 3.83 -12.66
C ASN A 44 -19.38 3.86 -13.36
N GLY A 45 -18.41 3.05 -12.93
CA GLY A 45 -17.07 2.94 -13.51
C GLY A 45 -16.17 4.16 -13.32
N LYS A 46 -16.60 5.21 -12.60
CA LYS A 46 -15.77 6.40 -12.36
C LYS A 46 -14.61 6.07 -11.45
N GLN A 47 -13.47 6.68 -11.73
CA GLN A 47 -12.22 6.45 -10.99
C GLN A 47 -11.59 7.76 -10.54
N ILE A 48 -10.96 7.73 -9.37
CA ILE A 48 -10.19 8.85 -8.83
C ILE A 48 -8.92 8.33 -8.14
N VAL A 49 -7.97 9.22 -7.91
CA VAL A 49 -6.84 8.97 -6.99
C VAL A 49 -7.03 9.78 -5.72
N VAL A 50 -6.81 9.17 -4.56
CA VAL A 50 -6.87 9.81 -3.25
C VAL A 50 -5.62 9.51 -2.43
N LYS A 51 -5.22 10.44 -1.57
CA LYS A 51 -4.21 10.22 -0.53
C LYS A 51 -4.90 9.73 0.75
N VAL A 52 -4.54 8.56 1.24
CA VAL A 52 -4.89 8.11 2.58
C VAL A 52 -4.02 8.88 3.57
N ASN A 53 -4.65 9.73 4.38
CA ASN A 53 -3.96 10.55 5.38
C ASN A 53 -4.59 10.47 6.77
N ASP A 54 -5.61 9.61 6.95
CA ASP A 54 -6.29 9.44 8.23
C ASP A 54 -6.61 7.97 8.54
N ARG A 55 -7.07 7.69 9.77
CA ARG A 55 -7.51 6.38 10.24
C ARG A 55 -9.03 6.27 10.35
N GLY A 56 -9.53 5.05 10.22
CA GLY A 56 -10.96 4.73 10.22
C GLY A 56 -11.40 4.23 8.84
N PRO A 57 -12.71 4.06 8.59
CA PRO A 57 -13.81 4.12 9.55
C PRO A 57 -13.72 3.04 10.62
N PHE A 58 -14.02 3.36 11.88
CA PHE A 58 -14.01 2.37 12.98
C PHE A 58 -15.37 1.72 13.24
N HIS A 59 -16.38 2.00 12.41
CA HIS A 59 -17.75 1.52 12.62
C HIS A 59 -18.22 0.67 11.44
N GLY A 60 -18.60 -0.57 11.75
CA GLY A 60 -19.16 -1.55 10.82
C GLY A 60 -18.17 -2.08 9.79
N ASN A 61 -18.72 -2.64 8.72
CA ASN A 61 -17.96 -3.31 7.65
C ASN A 61 -17.41 -2.33 6.59
N ARG A 62 -17.40 -1.02 6.87
CA ARG A 62 -16.83 -0.05 5.94
C ARG A 62 -15.31 -0.18 5.90
N ILE A 63 -14.76 -0.18 4.68
CA ILE A 63 -13.33 -0.33 4.40
C ILE A 63 -12.65 1.05 4.33
N ILE A 64 -13.33 2.02 3.73
CA ILE A 64 -12.80 3.37 3.44
C ILE A 64 -13.92 4.40 3.57
N ASP A 65 -13.60 5.58 4.09
CA ASP A 65 -14.39 6.77 3.76
C ASP A 65 -13.51 7.79 3.01
N LEU A 66 -14.17 8.52 2.11
CA LEU A 66 -13.54 9.51 1.27
C LEU A 66 -13.87 10.92 1.75
N SER A 67 -13.12 11.91 1.28
CA SER A 67 -13.55 13.30 1.38
C SER A 67 -14.85 13.55 0.60
N TYR A 68 -15.51 14.67 0.88
CA TYR A 68 -16.70 15.08 0.14
C TYR A 68 -16.40 15.29 -1.35
N ALA A 69 -15.29 15.97 -1.70
CA ALA A 69 -14.89 16.18 -3.09
C ALA A 69 -14.65 14.85 -3.83
N ALA A 70 -14.02 13.87 -3.18
CA ALA A 70 -13.81 12.54 -3.76
C ALA A 70 -15.15 11.82 -4.01
N ALA A 71 -16.09 11.88 -3.08
CA ALA A 71 -17.42 11.29 -3.26
C ALA A 71 -18.26 11.99 -4.34
N VAL A 72 -18.11 13.30 -4.50
CA VAL A 72 -18.74 14.07 -5.60
C VAL A 72 -18.18 13.62 -6.94
N LYS A 73 -16.84 13.52 -7.07
CA LYS A 73 -16.19 13.08 -8.31
C LYS A 73 -16.57 11.65 -8.68
N LEU A 74 -16.66 10.75 -7.71
CA LEU A 74 -17.13 9.36 -7.91
C LEU A 74 -18.65 9.24 -8.10
N GLY A 75 -19.41 10.33 -7.94
CA GLY A 75 -20.83 10.36 -8.25
C GLY A 75 -21.72 9.67 -7.22
N TYR A 76 -21.30 9.56 -5.96
CA TYR A 76 -22.12 8.94 -4.90
C TYR A 76 -22.37 9.83 -3.68
N ALA A 77 -21.91 11.09 -3.68
CA ALA A 77 -22.07 12.01 -2.54
C ALA A 77 -23.52 12.08 -2.01
N ASN A 78 -24.52 12.13 -2.90
CA ASN A 78 -25.94 12.21 -2.52
C ASN A 78 -26.51 10.88 -1.99
N LYS A 79 -25.89 9.74 -2.31
CA LYS A 79 -26.28 8.42 -1.80
C LYS A 79 -25.70 8.13 -0.41
N GLY A 80 -24.62 8.83 -0.04
CA GLY A 80 -23.88 8.63 1.22
C GLY A 80 -22.89 7.47 1.18
N THR A 81 -23.26 6.36 0.54
CA THR A 81 -22.42 5.17 0.36
C THR A 81 -22.42 4.67 -1.08
N ALA A 82 -21.39 3.91 -1.44
CA ALA A 82 -21.29 3.19 -2.72
C ALA A 82 -20.44 1.93 -2.57
N GLU A 83 -20.61 0.96 -3.46
CA GLU A 83 -19.66 -0.12 -3.65
C GLU A 83 -18.42 0.39 -4.37
N LEU A 84 -17.26 0.28 -3.71
CA LEU A 84 -16.00 0.84 -4.19
C LEU A 84 -14.95 -0.25 -4.22
N GLU A 85 -14.20 -0.31 -5.32
CA GLU A 85 -12.94 -1.02 -5.39
C GLU A 85 -11.80 -0.05 -5.10
N ILE A 86 -10.80 -0.49 -4.33
CA ILE A 86 -9.62 0.30 -4.00
C ILE A 86 -8.35 -0.47 -4.39
N ARG A 87 -7.41 0.25 -5.02
CA ARG A 87 -6.09 -0.26 -5.39
C ARG A 87 -5.03 0.71 -4.90
N ALA A 88 -4.00 0.20 -4.20
CA ALA A 88 -2.90 1.03 -3.74
C ALA A 88 -1.88 1.28 -4.85
N LEU A 89 -1.58 2.57 -5.06
CA LEU A 89 -0.60 3.04 -6.02
C LEU A 89 0.79 3.09 -5.39
N ILE A 90 1.78 2.54 -6.08
CA ILE A 90 3.19 2.57 -5.70
C ILE A 90 3.93 3.43 -6.72
N ALA A 91 4.49 4.54 -6.25
CA ALA A 91 5.21 5.47 -7.12
C ALA A 91 6.36 4.76 -7.88
N GLY A 92 6.40 4.92 -9.20
CA GLY A 92 7.40 4.29 -10.07
C GLY A 92 7.11 2.84 -10.46
N VAL A 93 5.96 2.30 -10.06
CA VAL A 93 5.50 0.96 -10.44
C VAL A 93 4.47 1.08 -11.56
N PRO A 94 4.62 0.37 -12.69
CA PRO A 94 3.58 0.32 -13.71
C PRO A 94 2.29 -0.27 -13.15
N GLU A 95 1.13 0.28 -13.51
CA GLU A 95 -0.21 -0.16 -13.05
C GLU A 95 -0.39 -1.69 -13.18
N LYS A 96 0.08 -2.28 -14.29
CA LYS A 96 0.05 -3.74 -14.50
C LYS A 96 0.84 -4.53 -13.46
N ALA A 97 1.96 -3.98 -12.98
CA ALA A 97 2.71 -4.59 -11.88
C ALA A 97 1.98 -4.46 -10.55
N GLU A 98 1.09 -3.50 -10.33
CA GLU A 98 0.42 -3.38 -9.03
C GLU A 98 -0.57 -4.53 -8.76
N ASP A 99 -1.25 -5.02 -9.81
CA ASP A 99 -2.19 -6.15 -9.71
C ASP A 99 -1.53 -7.52 -9.94
N GLU A 100 -0.62 -7.63 -10.91
CA GLU A 100 -0.04 -8.90 -11.38
C GLU A 100 1.46 -9.00 -11.15
N GLY A 101 2.07 -8.00 -10.54
CA GLY A 101 3.52 -7.97 -10.40
C GLY A 101 4.02 -8.90 -9.31
N TYR A 102 5.30 -9.20 -9.44
CA TYR A 102 6.02 -10.11 -8.59
C TYR A 102 7.00 -9.34 -7.73
N LEU A 103 7.20 -9.79 -6.51
CA LEU A 103 8.25 -9.34 -5.62
C LEU A 103 9.10 -10.55 -5.27
N VAL A 104 10.40 -10.33 -5.11
CA VAL A 104 11.29 -11.32 -4.49
C VAL A 104 11.44 -10.92 -3.03
N GLN A 105 10.79 -11.66 -2.12
CA GLN A 105 11.00 -11.48 -0.69
C GLN A 105 12.30 -12.16 -0.32
N ILE A 106 13.33 -11.40 0.06
CA ILE A 106 14.66 -11.91 0.44
C ILE A 106 14.60 -12.58 1.82
N GLY A 107 13.95 -11.92 2.78
CA GLY A 107 13.85 -12.40 4.15
C GLY A 107 13.06 -11.45 5.06
N ALA A 108 12.90 -11.86 6.32
CA ALA A 108 12.31 -11.05 7.39
C ALA A 108 13.22 -11.10 8.62
N TYR A 109 13.54 -9.93 9.17
CA TYR A 109 14.54 -9.78 10.22
C TYR A 109 13.92 -9.08 11.43
N SER A 110 14.27 -9.48 12.65
CA SER A 110 13.79 -8.82 13.88
C SER A 110 14.53 -7.52 14.20
N SER A 111 15.69 -7.27 13.59
CA SER A 111 16.52 -6.09 13.81
C SER A 111 16.51 -5.17 12.59
N GLN A 112 16.11 -3.91 12.80
CA GLN A 112 16.13 -2.87 11.78
C GLN A 112 17.53 -2.64 11.20
N GLN A 113 18.53 -2.59 12.09
CA GLN A 113 19.91 -2.31 11.72
C GLN A 113 20.50 -3.43 10.85
N LYS A 114 20.22 -4.70 11.20
CA LYS A 114 20.64 -5.85 10.37
C LYS A 114 19.94 -5.87 9.01
N ALA A 115 18.64 -5.56 8.98
CA ALA A 115 17.86 -5.41 7.76
C ALA A 115 18.43 -4.31 6.84
N GLN A 116 18.73 -3.14 7.39
CA GLN A 116 19.32 -2.02 6.65
C GLN A 116 20.72 -2.35 6.13
N ALA A 117 21.59 -2.92 6.96
CA ALA A 117 22.94 -3.30 6.55
C ALA A 117 22.90 -4.29 5.36
N LEU A 118 22.03 -5.31 5.44
CA LEU A 118 21.88 -6.28 4.36
C LEU A 118 21.26 -5.65 3.11
N ALA A 119 20.26 -4.79 3.25
CA ALA A 119 19.66 -4.09 2.12
C ALA A 119 20.72 -3.26 1.38
N SER A 120 21.49 -2.42 2.08
CA SER A 120 22.56 -1.61 1.47
C SER A 120 23.69 -2.46 0.87
N GLU A 121 23.99 -3.63 1.43
CA GLU A 121 24.91 -4.58 0.82
C GLU A 121 24.37 -5.12 -0.50
N LEU A 122 23.12 -5.61 -0.50
CA LEU A 122 22.46 -6.16 -1.68
C LEU A 122 22.31 -5.11 -2.76
N GLU A 123 21.84 -3.90 -2.43
CA GLU A 123 21.68 -2.78 -3.36
C GLU A 123 22.95 -2.47 -4.14
N ARG A 124 24.11 -2.47 -3.47
CA ARG A 124 25.42 -2.25 -4.11
C ARG A 124 25.82 -3.41 -5.03
N LYS A 125 25.50 -4.65 -4.65
CA LYS A 125 25.82 -5.85 -5.44
C LYS A 125 24.93 -5.99 -6.68
N ILE A 126 23.65 -5.69 -6.54
CA ILE A 126 22.63 -5.94 -7.57
C ILE A 126 22.27 -4.68 -8.38
N ASN A 127 22.78 -3.51 -7.97
CA ASN A 127 22.47 -2.21 -8.55
C ASN A 127 20.95 -1.95 -8.67
N ARG A 128 20.20 -2.33 -7.63
CA ARG A 128 18.74 -2.17 -7.57
C ARG A 128 18.31 -1.98 -6.11
N VAL A 129 17.35 -1.09 -5.90
CA VAL A 129 16.80 -0.75 -4.58
C VAL A 129 16.15 -1.98 -3.95
N VAL A 130 16.44 -2.20 -2.66
CA VAL A 130 15.80 -3.22 -1.83
C VAL A 130 14.84 -2.53 -0.89
N GLU A 131 13.54 -2.78 -1.10
CA GLU A 131 12.51 -2.23 -0.24
C GLU A 131 12.54 -2.89 1.14
N ILE A 132 12.54 -2.06 2.19
CA ILE A 132 12.36 -2.51 3.57
C ILE A 132 10.97 -2.08 4.04
N SER A 133 10.12 -3.04 4.40
CA SER A 133 8.82 -2.77 5.02
C SER A 133 8.81 -3.27 6.46
N ALA A 134 8.39 -2.43 7.40
CA ALA A 134 8.10 -2.85 8.76
C ALA A 134 6.75 -3.59 8.81
N VAL A 135 6.72 -4.75 9.46
CA VAL A 135 5.54 -5.62 9.60
C VAL A 135 5.34 -5.89 11.09
N GLN A 136 4.27 -5.34 11.65
CA GLN A 136 3.88 -5.56 13.04
C GLN A 136 3.12 -6.90 13.15
N LEU A 137 3.69 -7.86 13.86
CA LEU A 137 3.00 -9.06 14.30
C LEU A 137 2.54 -8.89 15.75
N PRO A 138 1.57 -9.68 16.24
CA PRO A 138 1.05 -9.57 17.60
C PRO A 138 2.14 -9.57 18.69
N GLU A 139 3.22 -10.33 18.47
CA GLU A 139 4.29 -10.52 19.47
C GLU A 139 5.64 -9.90 19.09
N LYS A 140 5.80 -9.36 17.87
CA LYS A 140 7.08 -8.83 17.39
C LYS A 140 6.97 -7.94 16.17
N LEU A 141 7.90 -7.01 16.04
CA LEU A 141 8.13 -6.22 14.83
C LEU A 141 9.17 -6.93 13.94
N LEU A 142 8.85 -7.10 12.66
CA LEU A 142 9.77 -7.63 11.66
C LEU A 142 10.02 -6.61 10.56
N TYR A 143 11.21 -6.65 9.99
CA TYR A 143 11.65 -5.86 8.84
C TYR A 143 11.80 -6.79 7.65
N ARG A 144 10.92 -6.64 6.67
CA ARG A 144 10.86 -7.49 5.48
C ARG A 144 11.60 -6.82 4.34
N LEU A 145 12.56 -7.54 3.76
CA LEU A 145 13.32 -7.09 2.59
C LEU A 145 12.72 -7.67 1.32
N ARG A 146 12.49 -6.82 0.33
CA ARG A 146 11.91 -7.19 -0.96
C ARG A 146 12.59 -6.50 -2.12
N LEU A 147 12.68 -7.20 -3.23
CA LEU A 147 13.10 -6.67 -4.52
C LEU A 147 11.90 -6.61 -5.47
N GLY A 148 11.84 -5.55 -6.28
CA GLY A 148 10.77 -5.33 -7.24
C GLY A 148 9.96 -4.07 -6.89
N PRO A 149 8.74 -3.95 -7.42
CA PRO A 149 8.02 -4.98 -8.16
C PRO A 149 8.54 -5.24 -9.59
N PHE A 150 8.24 -6.44 -10.08
CA PHE A 150 8.53 -6.92 -11.42
C PHE A 150 7.22 -7.14 -12.18
N THR A 151 7.11 -6.64 -13.40
CA THR A 151 5.95 -6.91 -14.28
C THR A 151 6.01 -8.31 -14.90
N ASN A 152 7.17 -8.98 -14.85
CA ASN A 152 7.42 -10.26 -15.49
C ASN A 152 7.88 -11.32 -14.48
N LYS A 153 7.16 -12.44 -14.40
CA LYS A 153 7.49 -13.58 -13.52
C LYS A 153 8.87 -14.16 -13.81
N THR A 154 9.26 -14.21 -15.09
CA THR A 154 10.56 -14.75 -15.51
C THR A 154 11.70 -13.89 -15.00
N GLU A 155 11.59 -12.56 -15.10
CA GLU A 155 12.57 -11.63 -14.53
C GLU A 155 12.65 -11.80 -13.00
N ALA A 156 11.50 -11.86 -12.33
CA ALA A 156 11.46 -12.07 -10.89
C ALA A 156 12.09 -13.41 -10.46
N ASN A 157 11.91 -14.48 -11.24
CA ASN A 157 12.55 -15.78 -10.98
C ASN A 157 14.07 -15.75 -11.20
N GLN A 158 14.57 -14.99 -12.18
CA GLN A 158 16.01 -14.79 -12.36
C GLN A 158 16.61 -14.10 -11.13
N TRP A 159 15.96 -13.05 -10.63
CA TRP A 159 16.36 -12.39 -9.39
C TRP A 159 16.27 -13.30 -8.17
N LEU A 160 15.20 -14.08 -8.03
CA LEU A 160 15.09 -15.06 -6.95
C LEU A 160 16.25 -16.06 -6.98
N SER A 161 16.57 -16.58 -8.16
CA SER A 161 17.67 -17.55 -8.33
C SER A 161 19.01 -16.95 -7.94
N MET A 162 19.27 -15.70 -8.33
CA MET A 162 20.48 -14.97 -7.94
C MET A 162 20.56 -14.76 -6.42
N ILE A 163 19.47 -14.32 -5.78
CA ILE A 163 19.42 -14.10 -4.33
C ILE A 163 19.63 -15.42 -3.55
N LEU A 164 19.06 -16.53 -4.03
CA LEU A 164 19.27 -17.85 -3.44
C LEU A 164 20.74 -18.29 -3.55
N GLN A 165 21.38 -18.07 -4.71
CA GLN A 165 22.80 -18.38 -4.92
C GLN A 165 23.74 -17.55 -4.02
N GLN A 166 23.32 -16.36 -3.59
CA GLN A 166 24.05 -15.53 -2.63
C GLN A 166 23.88 -16.00 -1.16
N GLY A 167 23.21 -17.12 -0.93
CA GLY A 167 23.05 -17.72 0.41
C GLY A 167 21.78 -17.29 1.16
N HIS A 168 20.89 -16.52 0.54
CA HIS A 168 19.60 -16.13 1.13
C HIS A 168 18.54 -17.21 0.91
N SER A 169 18.71 -18.36 1.55
CA SER A 169 17.88 -19.56 1.36
C SER A 169 16.39 -19.39 1.70
N THR A 170 16.02 -18.35 2.44
CA THR A 170 14.62 -18.02 2.76
C THR A 170 13.93 -17.21 1.67
N ALA A 171 14.65 -16.85 0.60
CA ALA A 171 14.11 -16.02 -0.45
C ALA A 171 12.99 -16.74 -1.21
N ARG A 172 11.92 -16.01 -1.52
CA ARG A 172 10.77 -16.56 -2.24
C ARG A 172 10.10 -15.51 -3.13
N LEU A 173 9.45 -16.00 -4.18
CA LEU A 173 8.57 -15.19 -4.99
C LEU A 173 7.25 -14.94 -4.22
N VAL A 174 6.75 -13.71 -4.26
CA VAL A 174 5.43 -13.33 -3.74
C VAL A 174 4.75 -12.41 -4.75
N THR A 175 3.42 -12.39 -4.77
CA THR A 175 2.69 -11.43 -5.62
C THR A 175 2.53 -10.08 -4.89
N LEU A 176 2.34 -8.99 -5.62
CA LEU A 176 1.97 -7.72 -4.99
C LEU A 176 0.60 -7.75 -4.30
N SER A 177 -0.34 -8.57 -4.78
CA SER A 177 -1.61 -8.79 -4.09
C SER A 177 -1.43 -9.42 -2.70
N GLU A 178 -0.45 -10.30 -2.50
CA GLU A 178 -0.10 -10.90 -1.20
C GLU A 178 0.62 -9.93 -0.24
N ARG A 179 1.15 -8.80 -0.75
CA ARG A 179 1.73 -7.73 0.09
C ARG A 179 0.68 -7.17 1.05
N TRP A 180 -0.56 -7.10 0.60
CA TRP A 180 -1.67 -6.43 1.29
C TRP A 180 -2.49 -7.36 2.19
N GLN A 181 -2.44 -8.67 1.97
CA GLN A 181 -3.16 -9.66 2.79
C GLN A 181 -2.51 -9.92 4.16
N ASN A 182 -1.30 -9.41 4.39
CA ASN A 182 -0.49 -9.66 5.58
C ASN A 182 -0.19 -8.38 6.38
N LEU A 183 -1.03 -7.35 6.25
CA LEU A 183 -1.06 -6.10 7.01
C LEU A 183 -2.40 -5.97 7.73
#